data_AF-A0A7Y6KMK5-F1
#
_entry.id   AF-A0A7Y6KMK5-F1
#
_cell.length_a   1.000
_cell.length_b   1.000
_cell.length_c   1.000
_cell.angle_alpha   90.00
_cell.angle_beta   90.00
_cell.angle_gamma   90.00
#
_symmetry.space_group_name_H-M   'P 1'
#
loop_
_entity.id
_entity.type
_entity.pdbx_description
1 polymer ?
#
loop_
_entity_poly.entity_id
_entity_poly.type
_entity_poly.pdbx_seq_one_letter_code
_entity_poly.pdbx_strand_id
1 'polypeptide(L)'
;MIKRSGVLTAIGAAVASVALAVPSAIAAPSSWTITPTGNFTGSAGVTVLTDNNGNKIQCASSAASGNAPTSPVSGSPAQLASISAISFNSPCTGPFSSTWTVTTTPPWQIWGLDYAAGAGTNSTGQTTGEIRAIKAKVTGSSLLGPCTFDVTGKVAAKYNNPSTGGSNGTLNTAGGGLTLTIANKVGGGCGIVGTTASFQGLYTIVNTATGKSPVISG
;
A
#
# COMPACT_ATOMS: atom_id res chain seq x y z
N MET A 1 -11.78 -16.52 -71.49
CA MET A 1 -12.98 -16.07 -70.75
C MET A 1 -12.96 -16.69 -69.35
N ILE A 2 -13.07 -15.84 -68.33
CA ILE A 2 -12.96 -16.11 -66.89
C ILE A 2 -14.16 -16.91 -66.35
N LYS A 3 -13.94 -17.87 -65.44
CA LYS A 3 -14.70 -18.08 -64.16
C LYS A 3 -14.20 -19.32 -63.38
N ARG A 4 -13.64 -19.10 -62.17
CA ARG A 4 -14.15 -19.52 -60.82
C ARG A 4 -14.06 -21.02 -60.53
N SER A 5 -13.73 -21.56 -59.36
CA SER A 5 -13.32 -21.09 -58.03
C SER A 5 -13.10 -22.37 -57.21
N GLY A 6 -12.25 -22.35 -56.17
CA GLY A 6 -12.39 -23.27 -55.03
C GLY A 6 -11.11 -24.00 -54.62
N VAL A 7 -10.27 -23.36 -53.81
CA VAL A 7 -9.28 -24.05 -52.99
C VAL A 7 -9.97 -24.39 -51.66
N LEU A 8 -10.21 -25.68 -51.43
CA LEU A 8 -10.75 -26.20 -50.18
C LEU A 8 -9.63 -26.26 -49.13
N THR A 9 -9.89 -25.57 -48.03
CA THR A 9 -9.12 -25.47 -46.81
C THR A 9 -9.01 -26.84 -46.12
N ALA A 10 -7.78 -27.37 -45.97
CA ALA A 10 -7.52 -28.49 -45.08
C ALA A 10 -7.19 -27.95 -43.68
N ILE A 11 -8.07 -28.23 -42.73
CA ILE A 11 -7.99 -27.82 -41.34
C ILE A 11 -7.04 -28.78 -40.63
N GLY A 12 -5.77 -28.38 -40.44
CA GLY A 12 -4.83 -29.10 -39.59
C GLY A 12 -5.11 -28.81 -38.12
N ALA A 13 -5.58 -29.81 -37.37
CA ALA A 13 -5.75 -29.70 -35.93
C ALA A 13 -4.37 -29.68 -35.24
N ALA A 14 -3.85 -28.49 -34.99
CA ALA A 14 -2.72 -28.30 -34.10
C ALA A 14 -3.22 -28.38 -32.65
N VAL A 15 -2.94 -29.51 -32.00
CA VAL A 15 -3.08 -29.66 -30.54
C VAL A 15 -2.07 -28.74 -29.86
N ALA A 16 -2.50 -27.54 -29.47
CA ALA A 16 -1.72 -26.67 -28.61
C ALA A 16 -1.67 -27.30 -27.21
N SER A 17 -0.56 -27.95 -26.90
CA SER A 17 -0.22 -28.36 -25.54
C SER A 17 -0.07 -27.11 -24.69
N VAL A 18 -1.12 -26.74 -23.96
CA VAL A 18 -1.07 -25.73 -22.90
C VAL A 18 -0.26 -26.34 -21.77
N ALA A 19 1.04 -26.04 -21.74
CA ALA A 19 1.84 -26.25 -20.55
C ALA A 19 1.27 -25.32 -19.47
N LEU A 20 0.47 -25.88 -18.56
CA LEU A 20 0.13 -25.22 -17.31
C LEU A 20 1.44 -25.07 -16.52
N ALA A 21 2.14 -23.95 -16.73
CA ALA A 21 3.17 -23.50 -15.84
C ALA A 21 2.48 -23.18 -14.50
N VAL A 22 2.44 -24.18 -13.62
CA VAL A 22 2.09 -23.97 -12.21
C VAL A 22 3.14 -22.99 -11.69
N PRO A 23 2.77 -21.76 -11.28
CA PRO A 23 3.75 -20.87 -10.68
C PRO A 23 4.30 -21.57 -9.44
N SER A 24 5.62 -21.75 -9.40
CA SER A 24 6.32 -22.25 -8.21
C SER A 24 5.94 -21.34 -7.04
N ALA A 25 5.25 -21.90 -6.05
CA ALA A 25 4.99 -21.20 -4.81
C ALA A 25 6.33 -20.91 -4.13
N ILE A 26 6.79 -19.66 -4.20
CA ILE A 26 7.97 -19.21 -3.48
C ILE A 26 7.60 -19.31 -2.00
N ALA A 27 8.37 -20.09 -1.24
CA ALA A 27 8.16 -20.24 0.19
C ALA A 27 8.46 -18.90 0.87
N ALA A 28 7.53 -18.43 1.69
CA ALA A 28 7.70 -17.18 2.41
C ALA A 28 8.95 -17.24 3.32
N PRO A 29 9.67 -16.12 3.49
CA PRO A 29 10.86 -16.02 4.34
C PRO A 29 10.66 -16.54 5.75
N SER A 30 11.58 -17.34 6.27
CA SER A 30 11.58 -17.74 7.70
C SER A 30 12.29 -16.73 8.60
N SER A 31 13.15 -15.88 8.02
CA SER A 31 13.88 -14.80 8.69
C SER A 31 14.04 -13.61 7.77
N TRP A 32 14.00 -12.41 8.32
CA TRP A 32 14.11 -11.16 7.59
C TRP A 32 15.35 -10.39 8.01
N THR A 33 16.11 -9.91 7.05
CA THR A 33 17.22 -8.97 7.29
C THR A 33 16.80 -7.58 6.87
N ILE A 34 17.05 -6.59 7.73
CA ILE A 34 16.75 -5.17 7.49
C ILE A 34 18.03 -4.38 7.70
N THR A 35 18.46 -3.59 6.72
CA THR A 35 19.66 -2.75 6.86
C THR A 35 19.54 -1.45 6.07
N PRO A 36 19.76 -0.27 6.70
CA PRO A 36 20.00 -0.06 8.14
C PRO A 36 18.74 -0.23 9.01
N THR A 37 18.95 -0.58 10.28
CA THR A 37 17.90 -0.62 11.33
C THR A 37 17.78 0.72 12.06
N GLY A 38 16.81 0.85 12.97
CA GLY A 38 16.59 2.06 13.76
C GLY A 38 15.55 3.01 13.15
N ASN A 39 15.62 4.28 13.53
CA ASN A 39 14.64 5.29 13.15
C ASN A 39 14.60 5.53 11.63
N PHE A 40 13.39 5.64 11.10
CA PHE A 40 13.15 6.01 9.71
C PHE A 40 12.05 7.06 9.60
N THR A 41 12.06 7.79 8.49
CA THR A 41 10.98 8.67 8.06
C THR A 41 10.42 8.16 6.74
N GLY A 42 9.14 8.44 6.53
CA GLY A 42 8.41 8.19 5.30
C GLY A 42 7.78 9.48 4.82
N SER A 43 7.90 9.79 3.53
CA SER A 43 7.19 10.92 2.92
C SER A 43 6.44 10.45 1.69
N ALA A 44 5.16 10.78 1.63
CA ALA A 44 4.31 10.58 0.47
C ALA A 44 3.83 11.93 -0.07
N GLY A 45 3.68 11.99 -1.40
CA GLY A 45 2.88 13.02 -2.04
C GLY A 45 1.40 12.75 -1.83
N VAL A 46 0.62 12.82 -2.91
CA VAL A 46 -0.83 12.65 -2.83
C VAL A 46 -1.19 11.28 -2.24
N THR A 47 -2.01 11.28 -1.19
CA THR A 47 -2.61 10.08 -0.60
C THR A 47 -4.12 10.12 -0.76
N VAL A 48 -4.74 8.96 -1.03
CA VAL A 48 -6.18 8.87 -1.31
C VAL A 48 -6.80 7.76 -0.49
N LEU A 49 -7.79 8.10 0.33
CA LEU A 49 -8.72 7.16 0.93
C LEU A 49 -9.94 7.04 0.02
N THR A 50 -10.29 5.84 -0.43
CA THR A 50 -11.46 5.59 -1.29
C THR A 50 -12.42 4.64 -0.59
N ASP A 51 -13.65 5.05 -0.34
CA ASP A 51 -14.69 4.18 0.24
C ASP A 51 -15.21 3.15 -0.79
N ASN A 52 -15.94 2.15 -0.31
CA ASN A 52 -16.51 1.10 -1.16
C ASN A 52 -17.62 1.58 -2.12
N ASN A 53 -18.04 2.84 -2.01
CA ASN A 53 -18.99 3.48 -2.92
C ASN A 53 -18.27 4.41 -3.93
N GLY A 54 -16.93 4.49 -3.89
CA GLY A 54 -16.11 5.26 -4.81
C GLY A 54 -15.83 6.71 -4.38
N ASN A 55 -16.30 7.15 -3.21
CA ASN A 55 -16.02 8.48 -2.68
C ASN A 55 -14.58 8.58 -2.18
N LYS A 56 -13.94 9.73 -2.40
CA LYS A 56 -12.51 9.90 -2.15
C LYS A 56 -12.22 11.06 -1.21
N ILE A 57 -11.34 10.83 -0.24
CA ILE A 57 -10.65 11.89 0.50
C ILE A 57 -9.19 11.87 0.08
N GLN A 58 -8.69 13.02 -0.36
CA GLN A 58 -7.34 13.19 -0.88
C GLN A 58 -6.57 14.20 -0.04
N CYS A 59 -5.40 13.81 0.45
CA CYS A 59 -4.46 14.71 1.12
C CYS A 59 -3.28 14.99 0.19
N ALA A 60 -2.79 16.22 0.17
CA ALA A 60 -1.72 16.64 -0.74
C ALA A 60 -0.37 15.97 -0.43
N SER A 61 -0.10 15.74 0.85
CA SER A 61 1.09 15.03 1.33
C SER A 61 0.81 14.29 2.63
N SER A 62 1.66 13.31 2.93
CA SER A 62 1.68 12.62 4.22
C SER A 62 3.12 12.38 4.66
N ALA A 63 3.35 12.47 5.97
CA ALA A 63 4.63 12.15 6.57
C ALA A 63 4.43 11.08 7.65
N ALA A 64 5.36 10.15 7.75
CA ALA A 64 5.39 9.11 8.78
C ALA A 64 6.78 9.03 9.40
N SER A 65 6.85 8.59 10.64
CA SER A 65 8.10 8.23 11.29
C SER A 65 7.91 6.94 12.08
N GLY A 66 8.97 6.16 12.16
CA GLY A 66 8.92 4.87 12.80
C GLY A 66 10.30 4.34 13.17
N ASN A 67 10.33 3.09 13.59
CA ASN A 67 11.55 2.38 13.95
C ASN A 67 11.54 0.97 13.34
N ALA A 68 12.62 0.64 12.63
CA ALA A 68 12.93 -0.72 12.25
C ALA A 68 13.66 -1.41 13.42
N PRO A 69 13.22 -2.61 13.85
CA PRO A 69 13.83 -3.33 14.96
C PRO A 69 15.25 -3.78 14.62
N THR A 70 15.94 -4.35 15.60
CA THR A 70 17.21 -5.04 15.35
C THR A 70 16.98 -6.22 14.40
N SER A 71 17.94 -6.41 13.50
CA SER A 71 17.94 -7.47 12.48
C SER A 71 18.88 -8.59 12.90
N PRO A 72 18.59 -9.87 12.59
CA PRO A 72 17.44 -10.37 11.83
C PRO A 72 16.15 -10.44 12.67
N VAL A 73 15.00 -10.40 11.99
CA VAL A 73 13.66 -10.63 12.56
C VAL A 73 13.18 -12.02 12.14
N SER A 74 12.77 -12.87 13.08
CA SER A 74 12.26 -14.21 12.77
C SER A 74 10.76 -14.22 12.49
N GLY A 75 10.31 -15.15 11.64
CA GLY A 75 8.90 -15.46 11.41
C GLY A 75 8.37 -15.16 10.00
N SER A 76 7.25 -15.80 9.67
CA SER A 76 6.48 -15.59 8.45
C SER A 76 4.98 -15.76 8.75
N PRO A 77 4.21 -14.68 8.91
CA PRO A 77 4.60 -13.27 8.77
C PRO A 77 5.40 -12.73 9.97
N ALA A 78 6.16 -11.65 9.77
CA ALA A 78 6.94 -10.98 10.81
C ALA A 78 6.69 -9.46 10.85
N GLN A 79 6.78 -8.85 12.03
CA GLN A 79 6.73 -7.40 12.19
C GLN A 79 8.09 -6.78 11.83
N LEU A 80 8.17 -6.11 10.68
CA LEU A 80 9.40 -5.53 10.16
C LEU A 80 9.65 -4.09 10.63
N ALA A 81 8.62 -3.39 11.09
CA ALA A 81 8.76 -2.04 11.64
C ALA A 81 7.53 -1.62 12.45
N SER A 82 7.68 -0.56 13.24
CA SER A 82 6.57 0.17 13.86
C SER A 82 6.55 1.62 13.37
N ILE A 83 5.34 2.16 13.18
CA ILE A 83 5.11 3.57 12.85
C ILE A 83 4.67 4.24 14.16
N SER A 84 5.51 5.12 14.68
CA SER A 84 5.30 5.84 15.94
C SER A 84 4.55 7.15 15.75
N ALA A 85 4.61 7.75 14.55
CA ALA A 85 3.82 8.91 14.19
C ALA A 85 3.52 8.91 12.70
N ILE A 86 2.35 9.45 12.35
CA ILE A 86 1.96 9.70 10.97
C ILE A 86 1.08 10.95 10.95
N SER A 87 1.20 11.73 9.89
CA SER A 87 0.43 12.94 9.68
C SER A 87 0.02 13.06 8.22
N PHE A 88 -1.13 13.69 8.00
CA PHE A 88 -1.65 14.02 6.69
C PHE A 88 -1.76 15.53 6.61
N ASN A 89 -1.24 16.12 5.53
CA ASN A 89 -1.30 17.56 5.36
C ASN A 89 -2.76 17.99 5.16
N SER A 90 -3.24 18.80 6.11
CA SER A 90 -4.61 19.31 6.18
C SER A 90 -4.69 20.71 5.55
N PRO A 91 -5.81 21.10 4.93
CA PRO A 91 -7.02 20.29 4.73
C PRO A 91 -6.86 19.28 3.58
N CYS A 92 -7.26 18.04 3.84
CA CYS A 92 -7.50 17.07 2.78
C CYS A 92 -8.83 17.42 2.08
N THR A 93 -8.89 17.26 0.77
CA THR A 93 -10.07 17.55 -0.04
C THR A 93 -10.93 16.30 -0.22
N GLY A 94 -12.24 16.43 -0.07
CA GLY A 94 -13.19 15.35 -0.30
C GLY A 94 -14.28 15.73 -1.31
N PRO A 95 -15.30 14.88 -1.49
CA PRO A 95 -16.42 15.16 -2.38
C PRO A 95 -17.17 16.44 -1.95
N PHE A 96 -17.83 17.12 -2.89
CA PHE A 96 -18.60 18.34 -2.63
C PHE A 96 -17.77 19.49 -2.02
N SER A 97 -16.51 19.62 -2.44
CA SER A 97 -15.56 20.64 -1.93
C SER A 97 -15.41 20.62 -0.41
N SER A 98 -15.52 19.44 0.19
CA SER A 98 -15.37 19.25 1.63
C SER A 98 -13.91 19.27 2.05
N THR A 99 -13.66 19.77 3.25
CA THR A 99 -12.33 19.80 3.86
C THR A 99 -12.27 18.83 5.03
N TRP A 100 -11.19 18.08 5.13
CA TRP A 100 -10.99 16.99 6.08
C TRP A 100 -9.67 17.12 6.82
N THR A 101 -9.70 16.81 8.11
CA THR A 101 -8.54 16.66 8.98
C THR A 101 -8.49 15.23 9.47
N VAL A 102 -7.30 14.63 9.42
CA VAL A 102 -7.06 13.25 9.86
C VAL A 102 -6.18 13.28 11.09
N THR A 103 -6.69 12.76 12.20
CA THR A 103 -5.95 12.58 13.45
C THR A 103 -5.68 11.10 13.66
N THR A 104 -4.42 10.68 13.69
CA THR A 104 -4.05 9.27 13.82
C THR A 104 -3.70 8.89 15.25
N THR A 105 -3.93 7.63 15.61
CA THR A 105 -3.54 7.05 16.89
C THR A 105 -2.53 5.93 16.66
N PRO A 106 -1.21 6.23 16.67
CA PRO A 106 -0.15 5.23 16.65
C PRO A 106 -0.09 4.44 17.99
N PRO A 107 0.66 3.32 18.06
CA PRO A 107 1.54 2.78 17.03
C PRO A 107 0.80 1.95 15.97
N TRP A 108 1.21 2.09 14.71
CA TRP A 108 0.84 1.15 13.63
C TRP A 108 2.01 0.20 13.36
N GLN A 109 1.75 -0.93 12.74
CA GLN A 109 2.75 -1.99 12.55
C GLN A 109 2.92 -2.32 11.07
N ILE A 110 4.16 -2.46 10.61
CA ILE A 110 4.49 -2.92 9.25
C ILE A 110 4.87 -4.40 9.35
N TRP A 111 4.15 -5.25 8.64
CA TRP A 111 4.34 -6.69 8.62
C TRP A 111 4.77 -7.16 7.24
N GLY A 112 5.83 -7.97 7.18
CA GLY A 112 6.25 -8.70 6.00
C GLY A 112 5.51 -10.03 5.91
N LEU A 113 4.99 -10.34 4.72
CA LEU A 113 4.32 -11.60 4.41
C LEU A 113 5.18 -12.45 3.47
N ASP A 114 5.77 -11.83 2.45
CA ASP A 114 6.51 -12.54 1.40
C ASP A 114 7.61 -11.65 0.79
N TYR A 115 8.63 -12.27 0.22
CA TYR A 115 9.76 -11.58 -0.41
C TYR A 115 10.09 -12.17 -1.78
N ALA A 116 10.18 -11.31 -2.78
CA ALA A 116 10.61 -11.67 -4.12
C ALA A 116 11.96 -10.99 -4.42
N ALA A 117 13.03 -11.77 -4.46
CA ALA A 117 14.35 -11.29 -4.87
C ALA A 117 14.34 -10.84 -6.34
N GLY A 118 15.09 -9.78 -6.66
CA GLY A 118 15.16 -9.25 -8.03
C GLY A 118 13.87 -8.58 -8.54
N ALA A 119 12.81 -8.53 -7.73
CA ALA A 119 11.57 -7.86 -8.06
C ALA A 119 11.57 -6.37 -7.66
N GLY A 120 10.46 -5.69 -7.97
CA GLY A 120 10.25 -4.28 -7.64
C GLY A 120 10.83 -3.32 -8.67
N THR A 121 10.62 -2.03 -8.44
CA THR A 121 10.99 -0.96 -9.39
C THR A 121 12.50 -0.84 -9.61
N ASN A 122 13.31 -1.25 -8.63
CA ASN A 122 14.77 -1.16 -8.69
C ASN A 122 15.45 -2.52 -8.95
N SER A 123 14.67 -3.60 -9.13
CA SER A 123 15.18 -4.98 -9.30
C SER A 123 16.12 -5.48 -8.18
N THR A 124 15.99 -4.92 -6.97
CA THR A 124 16.80 -5.27 -5.79
C THR A 124 16.02 -6.08 -4.75
N GLY A 125 14.74 -6.34 -5.01
CA GLY A 125 13.85 -7.09 -4.13
C GLY A 125 12.58 -6.32 -3.80
N GLN A 126 11.48 -7.06 -3.64
CA GLN A 126 10.19 -6.54 -3.20
C GLN A 126 9.66 -7.36 -2.03
N THR A 127 9.28 -6.67 -0.96
CA THR A 127 8.55 -7.27 0.17
C THR A 127 7.06 -7.00 -0.01
N THR A 128 6.26 -8.05 -0.02
CA THR A 128 4.79 -7.96 0.09
C THR A 128 4.41 -8.05 1.56
N GLY A 129 3.51 -7.18 2.01
CA GLY A 129 3.20 -7.02 3.42
C GLY A 129 1.88 -6.30 3.70
N GLU A 130 1.69 -5.94 4.97
CA GLU A 130 0.52 -5.19 5.45
C GLU A 130 0.93 -4.15 6.49
N ILE A 131 0.25 -3.00 6.49
CA ILE A 131 0.22 -2.06 7.60
C ILE A 131 -0.99 -2.44 8.47
N ARG A 132 -0.77 -2.74 9.74
CA ARG A 132 -1.78 -3.20 10.70
C ARG A 132 -1.96 -2.22 11.85
N ALA A 133 -3.03 -2.45 12.63
CA ALA A 133 -3.43 -1.64 13.77
C ALA A 133 -3.65 -0.16 13.39
N ILE A 134 -4.11 0.07 12.16
CA ILE A 134 -4.44 1.41 11.69
C ILE A 134 -5.62 1.90 12.51
N LYS A 135 -5.48 3.11 13.05
CA LYS A 135 -6.52 3.82 13.78
C LYS A 135 -6.38 5.31 13.53
N ALA A 136 -7.41 5.90 12.95
CA ALA A 136 -7.50 7.33 12.69
C ALA A 136 -8.92 7.82 12.92
N LYS A 137 -9.04 9.06 13.36
CA LYS A 137 -10.27 9.83 13.45
C LYS A 137 -10.25 10.88 12.36
N VAL A 138 -11.29 10.91 11.54
CA VAL A 138 -11.41 11.81 10.40
C VAL A 138 -12.56 12.77 10.68
N THR A 139 -12.24 14.05 10.70
CA THR A 139 -13.20 15.14 10.94
C THR A 139 -13.23 16.02 9.73
N GLY A 140 -14.41 16.38 9.24
CA GLY A 140 -14.53 17.30 8.12
C GLY A 140 -15.80 18.10 8.15
N SER A 141 -15.90 19.00 7.19
CA SER A 141 -17.06 19.85 6.97
C SER A 141 -17.38 19.90 5.48
N SER A 142 -18.68 19.89 5.18
CA SER A 142 -19.19 20.10 3.83
C SER A 142 -20.37 21.06 3.87
N LEU A 143 -20.96 21.33 2.70
CA LEU A 143 -22.20 22.11 2.58
C LEU A 143 -23.37 21.52 3.38
N LEU A 144 -23.31 20.23 3.72
CA LEU A 144 -24.33 19.51 4.49
C LEU A 144 -24.02 19.47 6.00
N GLY A 145 -22.99 20.19 6.45
CA GLY A 145 -22.61 20.33 7.86
C GLY A 145 -21.32 19.62 8.24
N PRO A 146 -20.98 19.58 9.55
CA PRO A 146 -19.82 18.86 10.05
C PRO A 146 -20.05 17.34 10.00
N CYS A 147 -18.95 16.61 9.93
CA CYS A 147 -18.92 15.16 10.03
C CYS A 147 -17.70 14.68 10.80
N THR A 148 -17.85 13.58 11.51
CA THR A 148 -16.74 12.82 12.08
C THR A 148 -16.96 11.34 11.89
N PHE A 149 -15.90 10.57 11.63
CA PHE A 149 -15.92 9.11 11.61
C PHE A 149 -14.54 8.55 11.96
N ASP A 150 -14.50 7.28 12.32
CA ASP A 150 -13.27 6.56 12.61
C ASP A 150 -12.90 5.64 11.44
N VAL A 151 -11.61 5.52 11.16
CA VAL A 151 -11.02 4.59 10.19
C VAL A 151 -10.11 3.63 10.94
N THR A 152 -10.40 2.34 10.86
CA THR A 152 -9.60 1.30 11.52
C THR A 152 -9.31 0.12 10.60
N GLY A 153 -8.29 -0.68 10.92
CA GLY A 153 -8.06 -1.96 10.27
C GLY A 153 -6.64 -2.15 9.78
N LYS A 154 -6.50 -2.67 8.56
CA LYS A 154 -5.21 -2.94 7.92
C LYS A 154 -5.22 -2.52 6.45
N VAL A 155 -4.05 -2.35 5.86
CA VAL A 155 -3.86 -2.01 4.45
C VAL A 155 -2.73 -2.87 3.89
N ALA A 156 -2.95 -3.48 2.73
CA ALA A 156 -1.88 -4.19 2.04
C ALA A 156 -0.83 -3.20 1.53
N ALA A 157 0.44 -3.58 1.59
CA ALA A 157 1.55 -2.76 1.17
C ALA A 157 2.61 -3.57 0.45
N LYS A 158 3.33 -2.92 -0.46
CA LYS A 158 4.51 -3.46 -1.14
C LYS A 158 5.67 -2.52 -0.91
N TYR A 159 6.76 -3.03 -0.36
CA TYR A 159 8.00 -2.30 -0.22
C TYR A 159 8.96 -2.71 -1.33
N ASN A 160 9.40 -1.74 -2.14
CA ASN A 160 10.48 -1.93 -3.09
C ASN A 160 11.79 -1.49 -2.43
N ASN A 161 12.76 -2.38 -2.41
CA ASN A 161 14.11 -2.03 -1.97
C ASN A 161 14.67 -0.87 -2.82
N PRO A 162 15.53 -0.01 -2.25
CA PRO A 162 16.22 1.00 -3.03
C PRO A 162 17.16 0.36 -4.05
N SER A 163 17.65 1.16 -5.00
CA SER A 163 18.89 0.81 -5.71
C SER A 163 20.06 0.72 -4.72
N THR A 164 21.12 -0.01 -5.04
CA THR A 164 22.26 -0.22 -4.14
C THR A 164 22.78 1.11 -3.55
N GLY A 165 22.67 1.26 -2.23
CA GLY A 165 23.11 2.45 -1.50
C GLY A 165 22.21 3.69 -1.64
N GLY A 166 21.06 3.59 -2.29
CA GLY A 166 20.13 4.69 -2.56
C GLY A 166 19.15 5.02 -1.44
N SER A 167 18.44 6.12 -1.63
CA SER A 167 17.36 6.64 -0.75
C SER A 167 15.98 6.59 -1.42
N ASN A 168 15.84 5.79 -2.47
CA ASN A 168 14.66 5.64 -3.32
C ASN A 168 13.85 4.37 -3.02
N GLY A 169 13.94 3.83 -1.81
CA GLY A 169 13.10 2.72 -1.35
C GLY A 169 11.68 3.21 -1.12
N THR A 170 10.69 2.49 -1.68
CA THR A 170 9.30 2.94 -1.69
C THR A 170 8.36 1.95 -1.04
N LEU A 171 7.49 2.41 -0.14
CA LEU A 171 6.35 1.67 0.38
C LEU A 171 5.08 2.14 -0.34
N ASN A 172 4.52 1.26 -1.16
CA ASN A 172 3.30 1.50 -1.92
C ASN A 172 2.12 0.77 -1.28
N THR A 173 1.05 1.48 -0.94
CA THR A 173 -0.20 0.88 -0.46
C THR A 173 -1.29 0.77 -1.53
N ALA A 174 -1.01 1.21 -2.77
CA ALA A 174 -1.94 1.10 -3.88
C ALA A 174 -2.21 -0.36 -4.25
N GLY A 175 -3.46 -0.64 -4.64
CA GLY A 175 -3.92 -2.00 -4.99
C GLY A 175 -4.26 -2.89 -3.79
N GLY A 176 -4.18 -2.37 -2.55
CA GLY A 176 -4.80 -3.01 -1.40
C GLY A 176 -6.33 -2.98 -1.52
N GLY A 177 -6.99 -4.10 -1.24
CA GLY A 177 -8.46 -4.19 -1.25
C GLY A 177 -9.12 -3.27 -0.21
N LEU A 178 -10.44 -3.41 -0.09
CA LEU A 178 -11.25 -2.70 0.90
C LEU A 178 -11.07 -3.31 2.30
N THR A 179 -9.92 -3.06 2.92
CA THR A 179 -9.51 -3.69 4.20
C THR A 179 -9.56 -2.74 5.40
N LEU A 180 -9.88 -1.47 5.17
CA LEU A 180 -10.19 -0.51 6.23
C LEU A 180 -11.69 -0.49 6.50
N THR A 181 -12.05 -0.28 7.75
CA THR A 181 -13.43 -0.10 8.22
C THR A 181 -13.67 1.35 8.57
N ILE A 182 -14.79 1.90 8.10
CA ILE A 182 -15.30 3.22 8.47
C ILE A 182 -16.43 3.01 9.48
N ALA A 183 -16.32 3.61 10.66
CA ALA A 183 -17.28 3.45 11.75
C ALA A 183 -17.52 4.76 12.50
N ASN A 184 -18.44 4.73 13.48
CA ASN A 184 -18.73 5.84 14.39
C ASN A 184 -19.01 7.17 13.68
N LYS A 185 -19.75 7.08 12.56
CA LYS A 185 -20.11 8.23 11.75
C LYS A 185 -21.12 9.11 12.48
N VAL A 186 -20.79 10.39 12.64
CA VAL A 186 -21.60 11.42 13.31
C VAL A 186 -21.70 12.64 12.39
N GLY A 187 -22.91 13.17 12.20
CA GLY A 187 -23.18 14.34 11.38
C GLY A 187 -23.65 14.02 9.96
N GLY A 188 -24.38 14.95 9.34
CA GLY A 188 -24.98 14.79 8.01
C GLY A 188 -23.99 15.05 6.86
N GLY A 189 -22.90 15.76 7.12
CA GLY A 189 -22.02 16.30 6.09
C GLY A 189 -20.95 15.37 5.56
N CYS A 190 -21.08 14.06 5.73
CA CYS A 190 -19.94 13.18 5.65
C CYS A 190 -19.40 12.93 4.25
N GLY A 191 -20.19 13.04 3.18
CA GLY A 191 -19.76 12.78 1.80
C GLY A 191 -19.36 11.32 1.53
N ILE A 192 -18.46 10.75 2.33
CA ILE A 192 -18.20 9.33 2.54
C ILE A 192 -19.44 8.66 3.10
N VAL A 193 -19.90 7.61 2.42
CA VAL A 193 -21.09 6.82 2.80
C VAL A 193 -20.80 5.33 2.91
N GLY A 194 -19.64 4.88 2.42
CA GLY A 194 -19.19 3.52 2.56
C GLY A 194 -18.83 3.14 4.01
N THR A 195 -18.89 1.84 4.29
CA THR A 195 -18.49 1.23 5.57
C THR A 195 -17.09 0.62 5.50
N THR A 196 -16.53 0.46 4.30
CA THR A 196 -15.16 0.00 4.09
C THR A 196 -14.42 0.92 3.13
N ALA A 197 -13.09 0.92 3.23
CA ALA A 197 -12.25 1.76 2.40
C ALA A 197 -10.93 1.08 2.02
N SER A 198 -10.33 1.62 0.96
CA SER A 198 -8.95 1.36 0.55
C SER A 198 -8.13 2.64 0.74
N PHE A 199 -6.84 2.49 0.98
CA PHE A 199 -5.92 3.61 1.14
C PHE A 199 -4.74 3.48 0.18
N GLN A 200 -4.51 4.53 -0.59
CA GLN A 200 -3.45 4.61 -1.58
C GLN A 200 -2.46 5.71 -1.19
N GLY A 201 -1.19 5.33 -1.07
CA GLY A 201 -0.08 6.24 -0.85
C GLY A 201 1.22 5.59 -1.29
N LEU A 202 2.13 6.41 -1.83
CA LEU A 202 3.48 6.00 -2.20
C LEU A 202 4.47 6.75 -1.32
N TYR A 203 5.01 6.08 -0.31
CA TYR A 203 5.95 6.65 0.64
C TYR A 203 7.37 6.34 0.23
N THR A 204 8.23 7.36 0.16
CA THR A 204 9.69 7.18 0.13
C THR A 204 10.17 7.02 1.56
N ILE A 205 10.85 5.91 1.85
CA ILE A 205 11.30 5.56 3.22
C ILE A 205 12.80 5.79 3.33
N VAL A 206 13.25 6.53 4.34
CA VAL A 206 14.65 6.86 4.56
C VAL A 206 15.01 6.65 6.03
N ASN A 207 16.11 5.96 6.30
CA ASN A 207 16.68 5.84 7.64
C ASN A 207 17.32 7.17 8.05
N THR A 208 17.00 7.66 9.24
CA THR A 208 17.39 9.01 9.67
C THR A 208 18.87 9.15 9.98
N ALA A 209 19.54 8.06 10.36
CA ALA A 209 20.96 8.09 10.71
C ALA A 209 21.86 8.08 9.46
N THR A 210 21.45 7.34 8.43
CA THR A 210 22.28 7.11 7.24
C THR A 210 21.85 7.91 6.01
N GLY A 211 20.63 8.43 5.99
CA GLY A 211 20.04 9.07 4.80
C GLY A 211 19.75 8.09 3.66
N LYS A 212 19.85 6.76 3.90
CA LYS A 212 19.60 5.70 2.92
C LYS A 212 18.30 4.97 3.22
N SER A 213 17.66 4.41 2.21
CA SER A 213 16.49 3.57 2.44
C SER A 213 16.91 2.19 2.98
N PRO A 214 16.17 1.60 3.91
CA PRO A 214 16.40 0.21 4.33
C PRO A 214 16.30 -0.77 3.16
N VAL A 215 17.21 -1.73 3.10
CA VAL A 215 17.10 -2.92 2.26
C VAL A 215 16.52 -4.03 3.12
N ILE A 216 15.47 -4.69 2.63
CA ILE A 216 14.82 -5.84 3.26
C ILE A 216 15.10 -7.07 2.40
N SER A 217 15.55 -8.15 3.02
CA SER A 217 15.65 -9.47 2.39
C SER A 217 15.03 -10.54 3.27
N GLY A 218 14.52 -11.60 2.66
CA GLY A 218 13.94 -12.75 3.34
C GLY A 218 14.30 -14.07 2.68
#